data_AF-A0A2G6NH36-F1
#
_entry.id   AF-A0A2G6NH36-F1
#
_cell.length_a   1.000
_cell.length_b   1.000
_cell.length_c   1.000
_cell.angle_alpha   90.00
_cell.angle_beta   90.00
_cell.angle_gamma   90.00
#
_symmetry.space_group_name_H-M   'P 1'
#
loop_
_entity.id
_entity.type
_entity.pdbx_description
1 polymer ?
#
loop_
_entity_poly.entity_id
_entity_poly.type
_entity_poly.pdbx_seq_one_letter_code
_entity_poly.pdbx_strand_id
1 'polypeptide(L)'
;MTKWIDYKPGGYDPFLQSDGYYLDRAAGEKVIGFFENCLSHVRGPMKGKPFKLDPWLKAVVGHLYGWKSDKTGLRRYQELLLLVPRKNAKSLLGAGLALTELIMGDPNTPEIMIGSGDR
;
A
#
# COMPACT_ATOMS: atom_id res chain seq x y z
N MET A 1 14.93 12.57 -6.94
CA MET A 1 14.10 11.63 -6.15
C MET A 1 12.73 11.57 -6.79
N THR A 2 12.43 10.49 -7.51
CA THR A 2 11.10 10.29 -8.10
C THR A 2 10.10 10.11 -6.97
N LYS A 3 9.14 11.03 -6.84
CA LYS A 3 8.11 10.95 -5.82
C LYS A 3 7.13 9.86 -6.26
N TRP A 4 6.74 8.99 -5.34
CA TRP A 4 5.77 7.90 -5.60
C TRP A 4 4.48 8.39 -6.27
N ILE A 5 4.17 9.67 -6.09
CA ILE A 5 3.07 10.44 -6.67
C ILE A 5 3.09 10.44 -8.21
N ASP A 6 4.27 10.51 -8.81
CA ASP A 6 4.40 10.68 -10.27
C ASP A 6 4.42 9.34 -11.02
N TYR A 7 4.43 8.22 -10.28
CA TYR A 7 4.54 6.89 -10.86
C TYR A 7 3.14 6.30 -11.11
N LYS A 8 2.91 5.81 -12.33
CA LYS A 8 1.64 5.19 -12.76
C LYS A 8 1.74 3.66 -12.73
N PRO A 9 1.41 2.98 -11.62
CA PRO A 9 1.61 1.54 -11.49
C PRO A 9 0.74 0.77 -12.47
N GLY A 10 1.38 -0.06 -13.32
CA GLY A 10 0.67 -0.85 -14.33
C GLY A 10 -0.06 -0.01 -15.39
N GLY A 11 0.32 1.26 -15.57
CA GLY A 11 -0.37 2.20 -16.46
C GLY A 11 -1.63 2.84 -15.86
N TYR A 12 -2.01 2.47 -14.62
CA TYR A 12 -3.09 3.14 -13.90
C TYR A 12 -2.66 4.55 -13.52
N ASP A 13 -3.48 5.54 -13.86
CA ASP A 13 -3.28 6.94 -13.49
C ASP A 13 -4.19 7.31 -12.32
N PRO A 14 -3.64 7.51 -11.11
CA PRO A 14 -4.42 7.81 -9.91
C PRO A 14 -5.13 9.17 -9.95
N PHE A 15 -4.76 10.05 -10.88
CA PHE A 15 -5.36 11.38 -11.04
C PHE A 15 -6.55 11.37 -12.01
N LEU A 16 -6.74 10.30 -12.79
CA LEU A 16 -7.94 10.18 -13.60
C LEU A 16 -9.16 10.04 -12.70
N GLN A 17 -10.23 10.77 -13.03
CA GLN A 17 -11.51 10.75 -12.29
C GLN A 17 -11.34 11.08 -10.79
N SER A 18 -10.42 11.98 -10.46
CA SER A 18 -10.19 12.40 -9.07
C SER A 18 -11.12 13.52 -8.58
N ASP A 19 -12.11 13.93 -9.38
CA ASP A 19 -13.05 14.98 -8.97
C ASP A 19 -13.79 14.59 -7.68
N GLY A 20 -13.77 15.47 -6.68
CA GLY A 20 -14.31 15.19 -5.35
C GLY A 20 -13.40 14.37 -4.43
N TYR A 21 -12.12 14.21 -4.82
CA TYR A 21 -11.08 13.59 -4.02
C TYR A 21 -9.83 14.47 -3.94
N TYR A 22 -9.09 14.32 -2.85
CA TYR A 22 -7.79 14.93 -2.64
C TYR A 22 -6.72 13.90 -2.29
N LEU A 23 -5.47 14.23 -2.57
CA LEU A 23 -4.32 13.40 -2.23
C LEU A 23 -3.69 13.86 -0.91
N ASP A 24 -4.00 13.15 0.18
CA ASP A 24 -3.30 13.25 1.45
C ASP A 24 -1.93 12.57 1.36
N ARG A 25 -0.92 13.36 1.01
CA ARG A 25 0.46 12.88 0.85
C ARG A 25 1.02 12.32 2.16
N ALA A 26 0.69 12.95 3.29
CA ALA A 26 1.18 12.53 4.60
C ALA A 26 0.61 11.16 4.98
N ALA A 27 -0.66 10.88 4.68
CA ALA A 27 -1.24 9.56 4.91
C ALA A 27 -0.53 8.46 4.08
N GLY A 28 -0.28 8.72 2.79
CA GLY A 28 0.46 7.78 1.93
C GLY A 28 1.90 7.56 2.41
N GLU A 29 2.61 8.64 2.74
CA GLU A 29 4.00 8.60 3.23
C GLU A 29 4.12 7.90 4.59
N LYS A 30 3.12 8.06 5.47
CA LYS A 30 3.08 7.36 6.75
C LYS A 30 3.07 5.84 6.56
N VAL A 31 2.24 5.33 5.65
CA VAL A 31 2.18 3.89 5.39
C VAL A 31 3.42 3.39 4.65
N ILE A 32 3.93 4.14 3.66
CA ILE A 32 5.22 3.83 3.04
C ILE A 32 6.33 3.74 4.10
N GLY A 33 6.38 4.70 5.01
CA GLY A 33 7.33 4.72 6.13
C GLY A 33 7.18 3.52 7.05
N PHE A 34 5.95 3.09 7.35
CA PHE A 34 5.71 1.87 8.13
C PHE A 34 6.32 0.63 7.47
N PHE A 35 6.10 0.44 6.16
CA PHE A 35 6.73 -0.65 5.42
C PHE A 35 8.27 -0.57 5.48
N GLU A 36 8.83 0.61 5.23
CA GLU A 36 10.28 0.77 5.10
C GLU A 36 11.06 0.81 6.41
N ASN A 37 10.40 1.11 7.53
CA ASN A 37 11.04 1.33 8.83
C ASN A 37 10.61 0.29 9.87
N CYS A 38 9.45 -0.36 9.72
CA CYS A 38 8.94 -1.33 10.68
C CYS A 38 8.94 -2.77 10.14
N LEU A 39 8.93 -2.97 8.81
CA LEU A 39 8.92 -4.30 8.22
C LEU A 39 10.31 -4.69 7.71
N SER A 40 10.58 -6.00 7.75
CA SER A 40 11.84 -6.58 7.28
C SER A 40 11.59 -7.78 6.38
N HIS A 41 12.53 -8.07 5.49
CA HIS A 41 12.47 -9.28 4.68
C HIS A 41 12.57 -10.52 5.58
N VAL A 42 11.62 -11.45 5.42
CA VAL A 42 11.54 -12.68 6.24
C VAL A 42 12.39 -13.82 5.70
N ARG A 43 12.75 -13.80 4.41
CA ARG A 43 13.45 -14.87 3.69
C ARG A 43 14.35 -14.31 2.58
N GLY A 44 15.24 -15.17 2.06
CA GLY A 44 16.14 -14.84 0.95
C GLY A 44 17.38 -14.04 1.36
N PRO A 45 18.18 -13.57 0.39
CA PRO A 45 19.45 -12.86 0.64
C PRO A 45 19.32 -11.58 1.46
N MET A 46 18.12 -10.99 1.49
CA MET A 46 17.82 -9.76 2.20
C MET A 46 17.24 -9.99 3.60
N LYS A 47 17.17 -11.25 4.08
CA LYS A 47 16.57 -11.58 5.37
C LYS A 47 17.09 -10.70 6.51
N GLY A 48 16.18 -10.15 7.31
CA GLY A 48 16.48 -9.26 8.44
C GLY A 48 16.79 -7.82 8.06
N LYS A 49 16.92 -7.49 6.77
CA LYS A 49 17.07 -6.10 6.32
C LYS A 49 15.70 -5.42 6.18
N PRO A 50 15.63 -4.08 6.34
CA PRO A 50 14.40 -3.33 6.14
C PRO A 50 13.78 -3.58 4.77
N PHE A 51 12.45 -3.71 4.72
CA PHE A 51 11.73 -3.90 3.47
C PHE A 51 11.53 -2.55 2.75
N LYS A 52 12.54 -2.15 1.97
CA LYS A 52 12.43 -0.95 1.14
C LYS A 52 11.54 -1.23 -0.07
N LEU A 53 10.53 -0.39 -0.25
CA LEU A 53 9.56 -0.55 -1.33
C LEU A 53 10.17 -0.06 -2.64
N ASP A 54 10.03 -0.87 -3.69
CA ASP A 54 10.32 -0.43 -5.06
C ASP A 54 9.42 0.76 -5.45
N PRO A 55 9.84 1.64 -6.38
CA PRO A 55 9.07 2.84 -6.75
C PRO A 55 7.61 2.56 -7.11
N TRP A 56 7.35 1.49 -7.85
CA TRP A 56 5.98 1.10 -8.23
C TRP A 56 5.15 0.65 -7.03
N LEU A 57 5.76 -0.06 -6.08
CA LEU A 57 5.09 -0.55 -4.88
C LEU A 57 4.83 0.61 -3.90
N LYS A 58 5.75 1.59 -3.83
CA LYS A 58 5.51 2.87 -3.15
C LYS A 58 4.32 3.60 -3.74
N ALA A 59 4.19 3.62 -5.07
CA ALA A 59 3.05 4.24 -5.73
C ALA A 59 1.73 3.52 -5.39
N VAL A 60 1.72 2.19 -5.47
CA VAL A 60 0.54 1.38 -5.08
C VAL A 60 0.13 1.67 -3.64
N VAL A 61 1.05 1.57 -2.68
CA VAL A 61 0.76 1.81 -1.25
C VAL A 61 0.40 3.27 -0.99
N GLY A 62 1.18 4.20 -1.52
CA GLY A 62 0.97 5.64 -1.32
C GLY A 62 -0.39 6.10 -1.85
N HIS A 63 -0.79 5.66 -3.04
CA HIS A 63 -2.10 6.01 -3.59
C HIS A 63 -3.26 5.28 -2.90
N LEU A 64 -3.08 4.01 -2.49
CA LEU A 64 -4.09 3.24 -1.77
C LEU A 64 -4.51 3.93 -0.46
N TYR A 65 -3.55 4.51 0.28
CA TYR A 65 -3.82 5.17 1.57
C TYR A 65 -3.93 6.70 1.49
N GLY A 66 -3.40 7.32 0.45
CA GLY A 66 -3.34 8.78 0.34
C GLY A 66 -4.59 9.42 -0.28
N TRP A 67 -5.25 8.77 -1.22
CA TRP A 67 -6.44 9.36 -1.85
C TRP A 67 -7.67 9.29 -0.95
N LYS A 68 -8.32 10.43 -0.72
CA LYS A 68 -9.48 10.57 0.18
C LYS A 68 -10.58 11.41 -0.43
N SER A 69 -11.83 11.15 -0.07
CA SER A 69 -12.98 11.94 -0.53
C SER A 69 -13.03 13.29 0.18
N ASP A 70 -13.28 14.36 -0.58
CA ASP A 70 -13.50 15.70 -0.02
C ASP A 70 -14.75 15.75 0.88
N LYS A 71 -15.74 14.89 0.62
CA LYS A 71 -17.03 14.89 1.33
C LYS A 71 -16.99 14.12 2.64
N THR A 72 -16.34 12.97 2.66
CA THR A 72 -16.40 12.03 3.81
C THR A 72 -15.06 11.88 4.53
N GLY A 73 -13.94 12.31 3.92
CA GLY A 73 -12.60 12.07 4.44
C GLY A 73 -12.13 10.61 4.37
N LEU A 74 -12.96 9.69 3.87
CA LEU A 74 -12.63 8.26 3.74
C LEU A 74 -11.76 8.00 2.51
N ARG A 75 -11.03 6.88 2.51
CA ARG A 75 -10.19 6.45 1.38
C ARG A 75 -11.01 6.34 0.10
N ARG A 76 -10.44 6.80 -1.02
CA ARG A 76 -10.99 6.62 -2.37
C ARG A 76 -11.01 5.15 -2.77
N TYR A 77 -9.93 4.44 -2.46
CA TYR A 77 -9.76 3.03 -2.81
C TYR A 77 -10.08 2.17 -1.60
N GLN A 78 -11.09 1.31 -1.75
CA GLN A 78 -11.45 0.29 -0.76
C GLN A 78 -10.96 -1.10 -1.19
N GLU A 79 -10.65 -1.27 -2.47
CA GLU A 79 -10.23 -2.54 -3.06
C GLU A 79 -8.96 -2.35 -3.89
N LEU A 80 -8.09 -3.36 -3.88
CA LEU A 80 -6.89 -3.42 -4.72
C LEU A 80 -6.84 -4.77 -5.44
N LEU A 81 -6.91 -4.74 -6.76
CA LEU A 81 -6.58 -5.88 -7.61
C LEU A 81 -5.15 -5.76 -8.13
N LEU A 82 -4.26 -6.65 -7.68
CA LEU A 82 -2.85 -6.65 -8.08
C LEU A 82 -2.49 -7.93 -8.84
N LEU A 83 -2.31 -7.80 -10.16
CA LEU A 83 -1.87 -8.89 -11.03
C LEU A 83 -0.38 -8.77 -11.30
N VAL A 84 0.43 -9.55 -10.59
CA VAL A 84 1.90 -9.51 -10.71
C VAL A 84 2.51 -10.92 -10.85
N PRO A 85 3.63 -11.06 -11.58
CA PRO A 85 4.30 -12.34 -11.73
C PRO A 85 4.87 -12.86 -10.40
N ARG A 86 5.28 -14.14 -10.40
CA ARG A 86 5.96 -14.74 -9.24
C ARG A 86 7.23 -13.95 -8.89
N LYS A 87 7.59 -13.97 -7.59
CA LYS A 87 8.77 -13.30 -7.01
C LYS A 87 8.74 -11.77 -6.95
N ASN A 88 7.58 -11.13 -7.10
CA ASN A 88 7.41 -9.66 -6.96
C ASN A 88 6.98 -9.20 -5.55
N ALA A 89 7.47 -9.86 -4.49
CA ALA A 89 7.17 -9.51 -3.09
C ALA A 89 5.68 -9.42 -2.68
N LYS A 90 4.73 -9.89 -3.51
CA LYS A 90 3.28 -9.77 -3.25
C LYS A 90 2.80 -10.35 -1.93
N SER A 91 3.41 -11.45 -1.46
CA SER A 91 3.07 -12.05 -0.16
C SER A 91 3.55 -11.17 1.00
N LEU A 92 4.69 -10.50 0.84
CA LEU A 92 5.19 -9.55 1.82
C LEU A 92 4.32 -8.28 1.83
N LEU A 93 3.88 -7.83 0.66
CA LEU A 93 2.90 -6.74 0.53
C LEU A 93 1.62 -7.05 1.29
N GLY A 94 1.00 -8.21 1.03
CA GLY A 94 -0.25 -8.60 1.70
C GLY A 94 -0.10 -8.64 3.23
N ALA A 95 0.99 -9.22 3.74
CA ALA A 95 1.28 -9.21 5.17
C ALA A 95 1.49 -7.78 5.72
N GLY A 96 2.19 -6.92 4.99
CA GLY A 96 2.42 -5.53 5.40
C GLY A 96 1.14 -4.69 5.41
N LEU A 97 0.21 -4.92 4.48
CA LEU A 97 -1.10 -4.29 4.46
C LEU A 97 -1.95 -4.76 5.65
N ALA A 98 -1.98 -6.06 5.93
CA ALA A 98 -2.67 -6.59 7.11
C ALA A 98 -2.12 -5.98 8.41
N LEU A 99 -0.80 -5.92 8.58
CA LEU A 99 -0.18 -5.27 9.74
C LEU A 99 -0.45 -3.77 9.81
N THR A 100 -0.55 -3.11 8.65
CA THR A 100 -0.92 -1.70 8.57
C THR A 100 -2.32 -1.47 9.13
N GLU A 101 -3.32 -2.24 8.67
CA GLU A 101 -4.69 -2.12 9.19
C GLU A 101 -4.75 -2.48 10.69
N LEU A 102 -4.00 -3.49 11.14
CA LEU A 102 -3.98 -3.90 12.55
C LEU A 102 -3.41 -2.83 13.48
N ILE A 103 -2.31 -2.18 13.07
CA ILE A 103 -1.55 -1.26 13.94
C ILE A 103 -2.02 0.19 13.79
N MET A 104 -2.43 0.58 12.58
CA MET A 104 -2.75 1.97 12.23
C MET A 104 -4.19 2.19 11.78
N GLY A 105 -4.98 1.13 11.62
CA GLY A 105 -6.40 1.22 11.25
C GLY A 105 -7.28 1.72 12.39
N ASP A 106 -8.59 1.76 12.14
CA ASP A 106 -9.56 2.17 13.14
C ASP A 106 -9.64 1.12 14.27
N PRO A 107 -9.40 1.50 15.53
CA PRO A 107 -9.43 0.57 16.66
C PRO A 107 -10.80 -0.09 16.86
N ASN A 108 -11.88 0.46 16.30
CA ASN A 108 -13.24 -0.05 16.47
C ASN A 108 -13.67 -1.06 15.39
N THR A 109 -12.84 -1.29 14.36
CA THR A 109 -13.15 -2.22 13.25
C THR A 109 -12.02 -3.23 12.96
N PRO A 110 -11.49 -3.98 13.95
CA PRO A 110 -10.26 -4.76 13.79
C PRO A 110 -10.47 -6.14 13.15
N GLU A 111 -11.25 -6.25 12.08
CA GLU A 111 -11.42 -7.52 11.36
C GLU A 111 -10.48 -7.61 10.17
N ILE A 112 -9.52 -8.53 10.24
CA ILE A 112 -8.52 -8.76 9.20
C ILE A 112 -8.49 -10.24 8.88
N MET A 113 -8.86 -10.58 7.65
CA MET A 113 -8.90 -11.96 7.16
C MET A 113 -7.91 -12.13 6.01
N ILE A 114 -7.18 -13.25 6.03
CA ILE A 114 -6.20 -13.59 4.98
C ILE A 114 -6.57 -14.95 4.42
N GLY A 115 -6.91 -14.97 3.13
CA GLY A 115 -7.16 -16.19 2.36
C GLY A 115 -6.00 -16.53 1.44
N SER A 116 -5.71 -17.82 1.30
CA SER A 116 -4.81 -18.33 0.27
C SER A 116 -5.41 -19.61 -0.30
N GLY A 117 -5.49 -19.71 -1.63
CA GLY A 117 -5.80 -20.96 -2.31
C GLY A 117 -4.51 -21.66 -2.71
N ASP A 118 -4.42 -22.97 -2.45
CA ASP A 118 -3.44 -23.83 -3.12
C ASP A 118 -4.02 -24.33 -4.45
N ARG A 119 -3.16 -24.61 -5.42
CA ARG A 119 -3.57 -25.15 -6.73
C ARG A 119 -3.45 -26.66 -6.76
#